data_AF-A0A818N6Z8-F1
#
_entry.id   AF-A0A818N6Z8-F1
#
_cell.length_a   1.000
_cell.length_b   1.000
_cell.length_c   1.000
_cell.angle_alpha   90.00
_cell.angle_beta   90.00
_cell.angle_gamma   90.00
#
_symmetry.space_group_name_H-M   'P 1'
#
loop_
_entity.id
_entity.type
_entity.pdbx_description
1 polymer ?
#
loop_
_entity_poly.entity_id
_entity_poly.type
_entity_poly.pdbx_seq_one_letter_code
_entity_poly.pdbx_strand_id
1 'polypeptide(L)'
;MGIAVCGSGLGTLVFSAVMPYVINAPLWFDYRGALPLEAVIIFICVIFGAAMIPLPQEPSEIRRVERKARRKAKQQVFKTGTATSQSDEQQKKLLPTNQKRKLKKKLFLTKIAEQIDLNLLKDAAFALFVISNVLTNLGFYVLYNFAHDLAADAKVIEHKRHWIIMSIVICTCFGRVIIGYLADRSWVNRLILYNITLIIAGIATMFAPFCNYFVQTHMTYAGLFGFFSGGYVDLISTIIVDLVGVDKLSDALDVLLLFQGFAVVIGTPIVGTMRDAFSGSNRSYFWLYLIFGGSILLSGLILFGIPVLKRRKELYQQPTKHQLQMGVLSFSNKTYLYLKNNNNNFNSTTCLEQ
;
A
#
# COMPACT_ATOMS: atom_id res chain seq x y z
N MET A 1 -0.61 14.28 -1.72
CA MET A 1 -0.34 13.02 -2.45
C MET A 1 -1.05 12.95 -3.78
N GLY A 2 -2.37 13.19 -3.87
CA GLY A 2 -3.11 12.97 -5.11
C GLY A 2 -2.62 13.69 -6.36
N ILE A 3 -2.11 14.93 -6.25
CA ILE A 3 -1.48 15.64 -7.39
C ILE A 3 -0.24 14.90 -7.90
N ALA A 4 0.60 14.39 -7.00
CA ALA A 4 1.83 13.68 -7.37
C ALA A 4 1.52 12.33 -8.04
N VAL A 5 0.50 11.61 -7.56
CA VAL A 5 0.13 10.30 -8.12
C VAL A 5 -0.70 10.45 -9.41
N CYS A 6 -1.42 11.56 -9.61
CA CYS A 6 -2.22 11.84 -10.81
C CYS A 6 -1.43 11.66 -12.13
N GLY A 7 -0.12 11.90 -12.11
CA GLY A 7 0.76 11.68 -13.26
C GLY A 7 0.65 10.28 -13.88
N SER A 8 0.36 9.24 -13.09
CA SER A 8 0.19 7.88 -13.63
C SER A 8 -1.07 7.76 -14.50
N GLY A 9 -2.16 8.47 -14.16
CA GLY A 9 -3.37 8.48 -14.98
C GLY A 9 -3.16 9.23 -16.29
N LEU A 10 -2.50 10.39 -16.24
CA LEU A 10 -2.14 11.14 -17.45
C LEU A 10 -1.20 10.34 -18.36
N GLY A 11 -0.23 9.64 -17.77
CA GLY A 11 0.66 8.73 -18.49
C GLY A 11 -0.11 7.64 -19.24
N THR A 12 -1.07 6.98 -18.58
CA THR A 12 -1.92 5.97 -19.22
C THR A 12 -2.77 6.54 -20.35
N LEU A 13 -3.31 7.77 -20.22
CA LEU A 13 -4.07 8.42 -21.30
C LEU A 13 -3.20 8.70 -22.53
N VAL A 14 -2.02 9.30 -22.32
CA VAL A 14 -1.08 9.60 -23.40
C VAL A 14 -0.61 8.31 -24.04
N PHE A 15 -0.21 7.32 -23.24
CA PHE A 15 0.27 6.04 -23.74
C PHE A 15 -0.81 5.30 -24.53
N SER A 16 -2.04 5.22 -24.00
CA SER A 16 -3.13 4.54 -24.69
C SER A 16 -3.61 5.27 -25.95
N ALA A 17 -3.39 6.58 -26.07
CA ALA A 17 -3.64 7.32 -27.30
C ALA A 17 -2.50 7.14 -28.33
N VAL A 18 -1.24 7.11 -27.89
CA VAL A 18 -0.06 7.06 -28.76
C VAL A 18 0.23 5.64 -29.26
N MET A 19 0.09 4.62 -28.41
CA MET A 19 0.44 3.23 -28.74
C MET A 19 -0.26 2.69 -30.00
N PRO A 20 -1.58 2.91 -30.21
CA PRO A 20 -2.23 2.44 -31.43
C PRO A 20 -1.64 3.05 -32.71
N TYR A 21 -1.17 4.31 -32.69
CA TYR A 21 -0.52 4.92 -33.85
C TYR A 21 0.87 4.38 -34.09
N VAL A 22 1.62 4.10 -33.03
CA VAL A 22 2.96 3.50 -33.13
C VAL A 22 2.88 2.09 -33.71
N ILE A 23 1.90 1.30 -33.26
CA ILE A 23 1.72 -0.10 -33.70
C ILE A 23 1.21 -0.19 -35.15
N ASN A 24 0.32 0.72 -35.57
CA ASN A 24 -0.27 0.68 -36.92
C ASN A 24 0.53 1.44 -37.99
N ALA A 25 1.71 1.97 -37.67
CA ALA A 25 2.52 2.74 -38.60
C ALA A 25 3.19 1.83 -39.67
N PRO A 26 3.06 2.14 -40.98
CA PRO A 26 3.37 1.21 -42.07
C PRO A 26 4.87 1.01 -42.39
N LEU A 27 5.80 1.64 -41.68
CA LEU A 27 7.24 1.43 -41.91
C LEU A 27 7.95 1.13 -40.58
N TRP A 28 8.09 -0.16 -40.29
CA TRP A 28 9.09 -0.76 -39.38
C TRP A 28 8.86 -0.78 -37.86
N PHE A 29 7.65 -0.63 -37.31
CA PHE A 29 7.49 -0.86 -35.86
C PHE A 29 6.12 -1.45 -35.44
N ASP A 30 6.00 -2.79 -35.54
CA ASP A 30 5.13 -3.59 -34.68
C ASP A 30 5.51 -3.41 -33.18
N TYR A 31 5.13 -4.34 -32.29
CA TYR A 31 5.60 -4.42 -30.88
C TYR A 31 7.12 -4.18 -30.70
N ARG A 32 7.93 -4.43 -31.73
CA ARG A 32 9.37 -4.14 -31.79
C ARG A 32 9.73 -2.67 -31.64
N GLY A 33 8.81 -1.72 -31.86
CA GLY A 33 9.04 -0.28 -31.67
C GLY A 33 8.37 0.30 -30.45
N ALA A 34 7.25 -0.30 -30.05
CA ALA A 34 6.63 -0.01 -28.76
C ALA A 34 7.62 -0.30 -27.61
N LEU A 35 8.38 -1.39 -27.67
CA LEU A 35 9.32 -1.80 -26.63
C LEU A 35 10.51 -0.82 -26.43
N PRO A 36 11.25 -0.38 -27.47
CA PRO A 36 12.26 0.67 -27.35
C PRO A 36 11.68 2.00 -26.86
N LEU A 37 10.49 2.38 -27.32
CA LEU A 37 9.82 3.61 -26.88
C LEU A 37 9.54 3.56 -25.37
N GLU A 38 9.04 2.43 -24.87
CA GLU A 38 8.84 2.20 -23.44
C GLU A 38 10.16 2.25 -22.67
N ALA A 39 11.23 1.66 -23.20
CA ALA A 39 12.57 1.73 -22.59
C ALA A 39 13.10 3.16 -22.50
N VAL A 40 12.88 4.00 -23.54
CA VAL A 40 13.26 5.42 -23.53
C VAL A 40 12.49 6.18 -22.45
N ILE A 41 11.18 5.93 -22.30
CA ILE A 41 10.37 6.54 -21.24
C ILE A 41 10.90 6.15 -19.85
N ILE A 42 11.23 4.88 -19.63
CA ILE A 42 11.81 4.40 -18.37
C ILE A 42 13.19 5.04 -18.12
N PHE A 43 14.00 5.22 -19.16
CA PHE A 43 15.31 5.86 -19.02
C PHE A 43 15.19 7.35 -18.63
N ILE A 44 14.17 8.05 -19.13
CA ILE A 44 13.86 9.43 -18.70
C ILE A 44 13.56 9.48 -17.19
N CYS A 45 12.88 8.47 -16.63
CA CYS A 45 12.65 8.38 -15.17
C CYS A 45 13.96 8.31 -14.37
N VAL A 46 15.03 7.74 -14.91
CA VAL A 46 16.35 7.71 -14.25
C VAL A 46 16.94 9.11 -14.12
N ILE A 47 16.76 9.97 -15.14
CA ILE A 47 17.22 11.37 -15.11
C ILE A 47 16.49 12.15 -14.01
N PHE A 48 15.16 12.00 -13.93
CA PHE A 48 14.37 12.62 -12.87
C PHE A 48 14.69 12.08 -11.48
N GLY A 49 14.95 10.77 -11.36
CA GLY A 49 15.41 10.15 -10.12
C GLY A 49 16.78 10.66 -9.68
N ALA A 50 17.71 10.88 -10.60
CA ALA A 50 19.02 11.47 -10.31
C ALA A 50 18.93 12.95 -9.90
N ALA A 51 17.89 13.66 -10.34
CA ALA A 51 17.62 15.04 -9.93
C ALA A 51 17.03 15.15 -8.51
N MET A 52 16.53 14.06 -7.91
CA MET A 52 16.03 14.05 -6.54
C MET A 52 17.19 14.16 -5.54
N ILE A 53 17.50 15.39 -5.14
CA ILE A 53 18.51 15.67 -4.13
C ILE A 53 17.93 15.28 -2.76
N PRO A 54 18.60 14.40 -1.98
CA PRO A 54 18.15 14.07 -0.64
C PRO A 54 18.27 15.30 0.24
N LEU A 55 17.15 15.75 0.83
CA LEU A 55 17.20 16.83 1.81
C LEU A 55 18.07 16.38 3.00
N PRO A 56 18.98 17.23 3.49
CA PRO A 56 19.73 16.96 4.70
C PRO A 56 18.73 16.81 5.85
N GLN A 57 18.57 15.59 6.35
CA GLN A 57 17.87 15.36 7.62
C GLN A 57 18.66 16.11 8.70
N GLU A 58 17.97 17.00 9.42
CA GLU A 58 18.46 17.62 10.65
C GLU A 58 19.22 16.56 11.47
N PRO A 59 20.50 16.78 11.80
CA PRO A 59 21.32 15.78 12.45
C PRO A 59 20.85 15.62 13.89
N SER A 60 19.83 14.79 14.13
CA SER A 60 19.56 14.36 15.49
C SER A 60 20.76 13.52 15.93
N GLU A 61 21.53 14.05 16.87
CA GLU A 61 22.61 13.35 17.58
C GLU A 61 22.20 11.91 17.93
N ILE A 62 20.92 11.69 18.20
CA ILE A 62 20.23 10.42 18.40
C ILE A 62 20.49 9.41 17.26
N ARG A 63 20.35 9.78 15.98
CA ARG A 63 20.57 8.87 14.83
C ARG A 63 22.06 8.56 14.63
N ARG A 64 22.97 9.49 14.99
CA ARG A 64 24.43 9.25 15.02
C ARG A 64 24.80 8.31 16.15
N VAL A 65 24.24 8.50 17.35
CA VAL A 65 24.42 7.64 18.51
C VAL A 65 23.86 6.25 18.22
N GLU A 66 22.71 6.13 17.58
CA GLU A 66 22.08 4.86 17.21
C GLU A 66 22.87 4.12 16.11
N ARG A 67 23.40 4.82 15.11
CA ARG A 67 24.34 4.24 14.13
C ARG A 67 25.64 3.79 14.79
N LYS A 68 26.18 4.56 15.75
CA LYS A 68 27.37 4.19 16.53
C LYS A 68 27.07 2.99 17.44
N ALA A 69 25.91 2.93 18.08
CA ALA A 69 25.45 1.83 18.92
C ALA A 69 25.21 0.55 18.10
N ARG A 70 24.54 0.64 16.93
CA ARG A 70 24.39 -0.48 15.98
C ARG A 70 25.73 -0.96 15.44
N ARG A 71 26.69 -0.06 15.16
CA ARG A 71 28.05 -0.43 14.75
C ARG A 71 28.82 -1.13 15.87
N LYS A 72 28.70 -0.64 17.10
CA LYS A 72 29.30 -1.28 18.29
C LYS A 72 28.65 -2.63 18.58
N ALA A 73 27.34 -2.76 18.46
CA ALA A 73 26.61 -4.03 18.62
C ALA A 73 26.97 -5.03 17.51
N LYS A 74 27.06 -4.60 16.25
CA LYS A 74 27.56 -5.45 15.14
C LYS A 74 29.03 -5.85 15.34
N GLN A 75 29.88 -4.96 15.86
CA GLN A 75 31.27 -5.30 16.22
C GLN A 75 31.37 -6.23 17.42
N GLN A 76 30.49 -6.12 18.41
CA GLN A 76 30.42 -7.05 19.54
C GLN A 76 29.93 -8.42 19.09
N VAL A 77 28.87 -8.51 18.29
CA VAL A 77 28.41 -9.78 17.70
C VAL A 77 29.49 -10.41 16.80
N PHE A 78 30.26 -9.60 16.07
CA PHE A 78 31.39 -10.08 15.28
C PHE A 78 32.56 -10.58 16.17
N LYS A 79 32.87 -9.88 17.27
CA LYS A 79 33.91 -10.28 18.23
C LYS A 79 33.55 -11.53 19.02
N THR A 80 32.30 -11.66 19.46
CA THR A 80 31.80 -12.85 20.17
C THR A 80 31.66 -14.04 19.23
N GLY A 81 31.39 -13.82 17.95
CA GLY A 81 31.48 -14.85 16.91
C GLY A 81 32.92 -15.33 16.68
N THR A 82 33.91 -14.42 16.71
CA THR A 82 35.32 -14.75 16.45
C THR A 82 36.04 -15.50 17.56
N ALA A 83 35.52 -15.55 18.79
CA ALA A 83 36.09 -16.40 19.84
C ALA A 83 35.90 -17.91 19.53
N THR A 84 34.99 -18.24 18.61
CA THR A 84 34.82 -19.61 18.06
C THR A 84 35.49 -19.77 16.69
N SER A 85 36.10 -18.72 16.13
CA SER A 85 36.53 -18.64 14.72
C SER A 85 38.04 -18.59 14.49
N GLN A 86 38.88 -19.14 15.36
CA GLN A 86 40.25 -19.50 14.92
C GLN A 86 40.29 -20.82 14.16
N SER A 87 39.23 -21.64 14.22
CA SER A 87 39.12 -22.92 13.52
C SER A 87 38.49 -22.82 12.11
N ASP A 88 37.77 -21.74 11.79
CA ASP A 88 36.86 -21.67 10.63
C ASP A 88 37.45 -21.02 9.36
N GLU A 89 38.57 -20.29 9.46
CA GLU A 89 39.11 -19.53 8.33
C GLU A 89 39.85 -20.42 7.31
N GLN A 90 40.49 -21.51 7.77
CA GLN A 90 41.06 -22.52 6.87
C GLN A 90 39.98 -23.40 6.21
N GLN A 91 38.83 -23.60 6.86
CA GLN A 91 37.75 -24.45 6.32
C GLN A 91 36.93 -23.74 5.21
N LYS A 92 36.96 -22.39 5.16
CA LYS A 92 36.22 -21.60 4.15
C LYS A 92 36.77 -21.68 2.72
N LYS A 93 38.04 -22.08 2.55
CA LYS A 93 38.65 -22.28 1.23
C LYS A 93 38.28 -23.62 0.57
N LEU A 94 37.74 -24.59 1.33
CA LEU A 94 37.38 -25.94 0.85
C LEU A 94 35.86 -26.20 0.71
N LEU A 95 35.00 -25.18 0.88
CA LEU A 95 33.55 -25.38 0.78
C LEU A 95 33.09 -25.52 -0.69
N PRO A 96 32.40 -26.62 -1.08
CA PRO A 96 31.95 -26.86 -2.45
C PRO A 96 31.02 -25.76 -2.96
N THR A 97 31.08 -25.45 -4.26
CA THR A 97 30.38 -24.34 -4.94
C THR A 97 28.87 -24.29 -4.64
N ASN A 98 28.23 -25.43 -4.39
CA ASN A 98 26.83 -25.53 -3.98
C ASN A 98 26.52 -24.92 -2.60
N GLN A 99 27.46 -24.97 -1.66
CA GLN A 99 27.29 -24.45 -0.30
C GLN A 99 27.44 -22.92 -0.27
N LYS A 100 28.36 -22.37 -1.07
CA LYS A 100 28.47 -20.91 -1.30
C LYS A 100 27.21 -20.35 -1.95
N ARG A 101 26.60 -21.09 -2.89
CA ARG A 101 25.35 -20.70 -3.56
C ARG A 101 24.15 -20.74 -2.59
N LYS A 102 24.07 -21.76 -1.73
CA LYS A 102 23.09 -21.82 -0.62
C LYS A 102 23.28 -20.69 0.38
N LEU A 103 24.52 -20.35 0.76
CA LEU A 103 24.82 -19.25 1.69
C LEU A 103 24.49 -17.89 1.09
N LYS A 104 24.78 -17.65 -0.20
CA LYS A 104 24.36 -16.43 -0.90
C LYS A 104 22.84 -16.32 -1.03
N LYS A 105 22.14 -17.41 -1.34
CA LYS A 105 20.66 -17.44 -1.31
C LYS A 105 20.13 -17.14 0.09
N LYS A 106 20.71 -17.76 1.13
CA LYS A 106 20.31 -17.53 2.53
C LYS A 106 20.54 -16.07 2.91
N LEU A 107 21.70 -15.50 2.61
CA LEU A 107 22.04 -14.09 2.87
C LEU A 107 21.14 -13.11 2.10
N PHE A 108 20.78 -13.43 0.85
CA PHE A 108 19.85 -12.62 0.06
C PHE A 108 18.42 -12.68 0.63
N LEU A 109 17.93 -13.87 0.98
CA LEU A 109 16.63 -14.05 1.63
C LEU A 109 16.59 -13.37 3.02
N THR A 110 17.68 -13.44 3.79
CA THR A 110 17.77 -12.74 5.08
C THR A 110 17.79 -11.22 4.90
N LYS A 111 18.44 -10.69 3.86
CA LYS A 111 18.39 -9.25 3.55
C LYS A 111 17.01 -8.77 3.13
N ILE A 112 16.29 -9.56 2.32
CA ILE A 112 14.89 -9.26 1.95
C ILE A 112 14.00 -9.30 3.20
N ALA A 113 14.18 -10.32 4.06
CA ALA A 113 13.44 -10.43 5.30
C ALA A 113 13.78 -9.32 6.32
N GLU A 114 14.99 -8.76 6.28
CA GLU A 114 15.41 -7.63 7.13
C GLU A 114 14.81 -6.29 6.66
N GLN A 115 14.32 -6.20 5.41
CA GLN A 115 13.68 -4.99 4.86
C GLN A 115 12.16 -4.95 5.08
N ILE A 116 11.51 -6.08 5.38
CA ILE A 116 10.05 -6.17 5.54
C ILE A 116 9.72 -6.44 7.01
N ASP A 117 9.34 -5.41 7.76
CA ASP A 117 8.97 -5.55 9.17
C ASP A 117 7.55 -6.12 9.33
N LEU A 118 7.43 -7.45 9.25
CA LEU A 118 6.16 -8.15 9.45
C LEU A 118 5.58 -7.99 10.87
N ASN A 119 6.33 -7.40 11.83
CA ASN A 119 5.76 -7.12 13.14
C ASN A 119 4.60 -6.10 13.07
N LEU A 120 4.53 -5.29 12.01
CA LEU A 120 3.40 -4.37 11.80
C LEU A 120 2.06 -5.11 11.68
N LEU A 121 2.04 -6.33 11.14
CA LEU A 121 0.82 -7.15 11.03
C LEU A 121 0.29 -7.64 12.38
N LYS A 122 1.06 -7.54 13.47
CA LYS A 122 0.55 -7.83 14.82
C LYS A 122 -0.45 -6.76 15.28
N ASP A 123 -0.42 -5.57 14.70
CA ASP A 123 -1.44 -4.57 14.94
C ASP A 123 -2.73 -4.98 14.19
N ALA A 124 -3.76 -5.35 14.95
CA ALA A 124 -5.05 -5.74 14.39
C ALA A 124 -5.67 -4.68 13.45
N ALA A 125 -5.46 -3.38 13.67
CA ALA A 125 -6.00 -2.34 12.80
C ALA A 125 -5.25 -2.31 11.45
N PHE A 126 -3.92 -2.44 11.48
CA PHE A 126 -3.11 -2.53 10.27
C PHE A 126 -3.35 -3.84 9.51
N ALA A 127 -3.45 -4.97 10.20
CA ALA A 127 -3.77 -6.26 9.58
C ALA A 127 -5.14 -6.22 8.88
N LEU A 128 -6.15 -5.63 9.52
CA LEU A 128 -7.47 -5.45 8.92
C LEU A 128 -7.42 -4.55 7.67
N PHE A 129 -6.61 -3.49 7.73
CA PHE A 129 -6.36 -2.61 6.60
C PHE A 129 -5.68 -3.34 5.43
N VAL A 130 -4.68 -4.19 5.70
CA VAL A 130 -4.01 -5.02 4.69
C VAL A 130 -4.99 -6.02 4.05
N ILE A 131 -5.78 -6.73 4.86
CA ILE A 131 -6.78 -7.69 4.36
C ILE A 131 -7.79 -6.99 3.45
N SER A 132 -8.32 -5.84 3.88
CA SER A 132 -9.25 -5.05 3.07
C SER A 132 -8.64 -4.68 1.72
N ASN A 133 -7.42 -4.17 1.71
CA ASN A 133 -6.70 -3.81 0.49
C ASN A 133 -6.42 -4.98 -0.46
N VAL A 134 -6.16 -6.17 0.08
CA VAL A 134 -6.02 -7.41 -0.70
C VAL A 134 -7.33 -7.74 -1.42
N LEU A 135 -8.46 -7.67 -0.71
CA LEU A 135 -9.79 -7.88 -1.30
C LEU A 135 -10.10 -6.82 -2.37
N THR A 136 -9.80 -5.55 -2.11
CA THR A 136 -10.02 -4.47 -3.08
C THR A 136 -9.22 -4.71 -4.37
N ASN A 137 -7.93 -5.07 -4.26
CA ASN A 137 -7.08 -5.27 -5.43
C ASN A 137 -7.49 -6.47 -6.29
N LEU A 138 -7.97 -7.55 -5.66
CA LEU A 138 -8.60 -8.67 -6.39
C LEU A 138 -9.76 -8.18 -7.26
N GLY A 139 -10.61 -7.31 -6.71
CA GLY A 139 -11.77 -6.79 -7.44
C GLY A 139 -11.43 -5.79 -8.54
N PHE A 140 -10.54 -4.83 -8.24
CA PHE A 140 -10.15 -3.77 -9.18
C PHE A 140 -9.50 -4.35 -10.44
N TYR A 141 -8.70 -5.41 -10.29
CA TYR A 141 -8.05 -6.08 -11.41
C TYR A 141 -9.04 -6.53 -12.48
N VAL A 142 -10.20 -7.07 -12.07
CA VAL A 142 -11.22 -7.55 -13.01
C VAL A 142 -11.78 -6.41 -13.86
N LEU A 143 -12.00 -5.24 -13.25
CA LEU A 143 -12.58 -4.12 -13.96
C LEU A 143 -11.63 -3.56 -15.02
N TYR A 144 -10.34 -3.40 -14.69
CA TYR A 144 -9.37 -2.85 -15.64
C TYR A 144 -9.11 -3.78 -16.82
N ASN A 145 -9.08 -5.10 -16.59
CA ASN A 145 -8.71 -6.07 -17.63
C ASN A 145 -9.90 -6.56 -18.46
N PHE A 146 -11.07 -6.73 -17.85
CA PHE A 146 -12.23 -7.35 -18.50
C PHE A 146 -13.37 -6.35 -18.79
N ALA A 147 -13.13 -5.03 -18.69
CA ALA A 147 -14.11 -4.00 -19.11
C ALA A 147 -14.44 -4.07 -20.59
N HIS A 148 -13.42 -4.31 -21.43
CA HIS A 148 -13.61 -4.49 -22.86
C HIS A 148 -14.45 -5.72 -23.19
N ASP A 149 -14.17 -6.82 -22.50
CA ASP A 149 -14.86 -8.08 -22.73
C ASP A 149 -16.32 -8.01 -22.29
N LEU A 150 -16.60 -7.39 -21.13
CA LEU A 150 -17.98 -7.14 -20.69
C LEU A 150 -18.76 -6.32 -21.72
N ALA A 151 -18.13 -5.28 -22.29
CA ALA A 151 -18.74 -4.47 -23.33
C ALA A 151 -18.93 -5.25 -24.64
N ALA A 152 -18.01 -6.15 -24.98
CA ALA A 152 -18.14 -7.03 -26.13
C ALA A 152 -19.32 -8.00 -25.97
N ASP A 153 -19.50 -8.59 -24.79
CA ASP A 153 -20.63 -9.44 -24.43
C ASP A 153 -21.97 -8.69 -24.50
N ALA A 154 -21.97 -7.41 -24.11
CA ALA A 154 -23.12 -6.51 -24.25
C ALA A 154 -23.38 -6.04 -25.69
N LYS A 155 -22.65 -6.59 -26.69
CA LYS A 155 -22.71 -6.27 -28.13
C LYS A 155 -22.40 -4.80 -28.45
N VAL A 156 -21.54 -4.16 -27.66
CA VAL A 156 -21.06 -2.81 -27.94
C VAL A 156 -20.12 -2.81 -29.14
N ILE A 157 -20.34 -1.85 -30.05
CA ILE A 157 -19.52 -1.60 -31.24
C ILE A 157 -18.04 -1.47 -30.84
N GLU A 158 -17.19 -2.26 -31.51
CA GLU A 158 -15.76 -2.37 -31.22
C GLU A 158 -15.02 -1.04 -31.16
N HIS A 159 -15.19 -0.20 -32.18
CA HIS A 159 -14.57 1.13 -32.24
C HIS A 159 -14.99 2.07 -31.10
N LYS A 160 -16.06 1.77 -30.36
CA LYS A 160 -16.50 2.58 -29.22
C LYS A 160 -16.05 2.03 -27.87
N ARG A 161 -15.55 0.80 -27.79
CA ARG A 161 -15.17 0.17 -26.51
C ARG A 161 -13.97 0.86 -25.84
N HIS A 162 -13.05 1.45 -26.60
CA HIS A 162 -11.89 2.18 -26.06
C HIS A 162 -12.28 3.38 -25.17
N TRP A 163 -13.44 3.99 -25.42
CA TRP A 163 -13.94 5.10 -24.60
C TRP A 163 -14.26 4.70 -23.16
N ILE A 164 -14.49 3.42 -22.90
CA ILE A 164 -14.77 2.89 -21.55
C ILE A 164 -13.50 2.98 -20.70
N ILE A 165 -12.36 2.47 -21.17
CA ILE A 165 -11.10 2.56 -20.42
C ILE A 165 -10.66 4.02 -20.28
N MET A 166 -10.83 4.83 -21.33
CA MET A 166 -10.53 6.26 -21.27
C MET A 166 -11.34 6.98 -20.20
N SER A 167 -12.64 6.66 -20.05
CA SER A 167 -13.46 7.27 -19.01
C SER A 167 -12.99 6.88 -17.60
N ILE A 168 -12.57 5.63 -17.38
CA ILE A 168 -11.97 5.20 -16.10
C ILE A 168 -10.78 6.10 -15.78
N VAL A 169 -9.81 6.20 -16.70
CA VAL A 169 -8.54 6.90 -16.43
C VAL A 169 -8.73 8.41 -16.27
N ILE A 170 -9.57 9.04 -17.09
CA ILE A 170 -9.90 10.47 -16.94
C ILE A 170 -10.55 10.72 -15.57
N CYS A 171 -11.56 9.93 -15.22
CA CYS A 171 -12.24 10.08 -13.94
C CYS A 171 -11.32 9.77 -12.76
N THR A 172 -10.38 8.83 -12.87
CA THR A 172 -9.34 8.57 -11.86
C THR A 172 -8.49 9.81 -11.61
N CYS A 173 -8.07 10.55 -12.63
CA CYS A 173 -7.33 11.79 -12.46
C CYS A 173 -8.14 12.82 -11.64
N PHE A 174 -9.40 13.04 -12.01
CA PHE A 174 -10.28 13.95 -11.27
C PHE A 174 -10.55 13.47 -9.84
N GLY A 175 -10.79 12.17 -9.67
CA GLY A 175 -11.01 11.54 -8.37
C GLY A 175 -9.85 11.73 -7.41
N ARG A 176 -8.61 11.52 -7.90
CA ARG A 176 -7.38 11.76 -7.14
C ARG A 176 -7.24 13.19 -6.64
N VAL A 177 -7.51 14.16 -7.51
CA VAL A 177 -7.42 15.58 -7.14
C VAL A 177 -8.51 15.98 -6.16
N ILE A 178 -9.78 15.62 -6.45
CA ILE A 178 -10.94 16.05 -5.65
C ILE A 178 -10.97 15.33 -4.31
N ILE A 179 -10.87 13.99 -4.30
CA ILE A 179 -10.90 13.20 -3.05
C ILE A 179 -9.63 13.46 -2.24
N GLY A 180 -8.48 13.59 -2.90
CA GLY A 180 -7.23 13.96 -2.23
C GLY A 180 -7.35 15.32 -1.53
N TYR A 181 -7.94 16.32 -2.19
CA TYR A 181 -8.22 17.62 -1.58
C TYR A 181 -9.23 17.53 -0.42
N LEU A 182 -10.27 16.71 -0.55
CA LEU A 182 -11.22 16.46 0.55
C LEU A 182 -10.53 15.80 1.76
N ALA A 183 -9.59 14.89 1.53
CA ALA A 183 -8.86 14.18 2.57
C ALA A 183 -8.01 15.10 3.46
N ASP A 184 -7.61 16.26 2.95
CA ASP A 184 -6.80 17.23 3.69
C ASP A 184 -7.62 18.23 4.52
N ARG A 185 -8.96 18.19 4.41
CA ARG A 185 -9.84 19.04 5.23
C ARG A 185 -9.99 18.48 6.64
N SER A 186 -9.79 19.34 7.63
CA SER A 186 -9.83 18.99 9.06
C SER A 186 -11.16 18.42 9.54
N TRP A 187 -12.28 18.73 8.87
CA TRP A 187 -13.59 18.20 9.18
C TRP A 187 -13.84 16.80 8.60
N VAL A 188 -12.99 16.29 7.69
CA VAL A 188 -13.19 14.99 7.05
C VAL A 188 -12.40 13.93 7.78
N ASN A 189 -13.09 12.87 8.21
CA ASN A 189 -12.41 11.66 8.66
C ASN A 189 -11.92 10.88 7.42
N ARG A 190 -10.60 10.84 7.25
CA ARG A 190 -9.90 10.18 6.13
C ARG A 190 -10.31 8.71 5.98
N LEU A 191 -10.56 8.00 7.08
CA LEU A 191 -11.01 6.61 7.06
C LEU A 191 -12.46 6.46 6.59
N ILE A 192 -13.36 7.37 7.00
CA ILE A 192 -14.76 7.35 6.53
C ILE A 192 -14.81 7.67 5.05
N LEU A 193 -14.04 8.68 4.61
CA LEU A 193 -13.92 9.02 3.20
C LEU A 193 -13.46 7.82 2.37
N TYR A 194 -12.44 7.10 2.85
CA TYR A 194 -11.96 5.87 2.23
C TYR A 194 -13.03 4.78 2.14
N ASN A 195 -13.76 4.51 3.22
CA ASN A 195 -14.84 3.52 3.21
C ASN A 195 -15.96 3.88 2.22
N ILE A 196 -16.36 5.15 2.19
CA ILE A 196 -17.39 5.65 1.25
C ILE A 196 -16.93 5.44 -0.19
N THR A 197 -15.68 5.78 -0.52
CA THR A 197 -15.15 5.60 -1.88
C THR A 197 -15.16 4.13 -2.31
N LEU A 198 -14.78 3.21 -1.41
CA LEU A 198 -14.81 1.77 -1.68
C LEU A 198 -16.23 1.23 -1.86
N ILE A 199 -17.18 1.64 -1.02
CA ILE A 199 -18.57 1.19 -1.10
C ILE A 199 -19.19 1.65 -2.43
N ILE A 200 -19.00 2.92 -2.80
CA ILE A 200 -19.55 3.43 -4.06
C ILE A 200 -18.88 2.75 -5.26
N ALA A 201 -17.56 2.54 -5.24
CA ALA A 201 -16.84 1.82 -6.29
C ALA A 201 -17.32 0.36 -6.43
N GLY A 202 -17.53 -0.35 -5.31
CA GLY A 202 -18.03 -1.72 -5.29
C GLY A 202 -19.46 -1.82 -5.82
N ILE A 203 -20.36 -0.93 -5.37
CA ILE A 203 -21.73 -0.84 -5.89
C ILE A 203 -21.72 -0.55 -7.38
N ALA A 204 -20.98 0.47 -7.84
CA ALA A 204 -20.88 0.80 -9.26
C ALA A 204 -20.40 -0.39 -10.10
N THR A 205 -19.45 -1.17 -9.57
CA THR A 205 -18.94 -2.38 -10.22
C THR A 205 -19.99 -3.49 -10.31
N MET A 206 -20.76 -3.73 -9.24
CA MET A 206 -21.83 -4.73 -9.23
C MET A 206 -22.97 -4.37 -10.19
N PHE A 207 -23.23 -3.08 -10.42
CA PHE A 207 -24.28 -2.62 -11.34
C PHE A 207 -23.84 -2.57 -12.80
N ALA A 208 -22.53 -2.60 -13.09
CA ALA A 208 -21.99 -2.56 -14.45
C ALA A 208 -22.60 -3.59 -15.43
N PRO A 209 -22.75 -4.89 -15.08
CA PRO A 209 -23.23 -5.91 -16.02
C PRO A 209 -24.75 -5.87 -16.26
N PHE A 210 -25.51 -5.04 -15.55
CA PHE A 210 -26.96 -4.88 -15.77
C PHE A 210 -27.28 -3.93 -16.94
N CYS A 211 -26.26 -3.25 -17.48
CA CYS A 211 -26.42 -2.22 -18.49
C CYS A 211 -26.23 -2.80 -19.89
N ASN A 212 -27.25 -2.74 -20.74
CA ASN A 212 -27.19 -3.32 -22.08
C ASN A 212 -27.06 -2.26 -23.18
N TYR A 213 -26.38 -2.64 -24.26
CA TYR A 213 -26.31 -2.01 -25.59
C TYR A 213 -25.65 -0.62 -25.69
N PHE A 214 -25.84 0.27 -24.72
CA PHE A 214 -25.36 1.64 -24.79
C PHE A 214 -23.96 1.81 -24.19
N VAL A 215 -23.05 2.35 -25.02
CA VAL A 215 -21.66 2.68 -24.62
C VAL A 215 -21.64 3.72 -23.53
N GLN A 216 -22.54 4.71 -23.61
CA GLN A 216 -22.64 5.80 -22.65
C GLN A 216 -22.87 5.28 -21.24
N THR A 217 -23.73 4.27 -21.09
CA THR A 217 -23.99 3.66 -19.78
C THR A 217 -22.74 2.99 -19.23
N HIS A 218 -22.01 2.22 -20.05
CA HIS A 218 -20.73 1.62 -19.65
C HIS A 218 -19.70 2.69 -19.25
N MET A 219 -19.61 3.79 -20.00
CA MET A 219 -18.72 4.91 -19.69
C MET A 219 -19.07 5.58 -18.35
N THR A 220 -20.35 5.72 -18.02
CA THR A 220 -20.80 6.33 -16.76
C THR A 220 -20.39 5.49 -15.56
N TYR A 221 -20.63 4.17 -15.57
CA TYR A 221 -20.23 3.30 -14.45
C TYR A 221 -18.71 3.14 -14.36
N ALA A 222 -18.02 3.03 -15.50
CA ALA A 222 -16.58 2.97 -15.56
C ALA A 222 -15.94 4.28 -15.06
N GLY A 223 -16.53 5.43 -15.40
CA GLY A 223 -16.13 6.73 -14.89
C GLY A 223 -16.39 6.89 -13.39
N LEU A 224 -17.54 6.45 -12.89
CA LEU A 224 -17.84 6.44 -11.45
C LEU A 224 -16.81 5.59 -10.69
N PHE A 225 -16.56 4.37 -11.16
CA PHE A 225 -15.51 3.53 -10.58
C PHE A 225 -14.14 4.22 -10.66
N GLY A 226 -13.78 4.78 -11.81
CA GLY A 226 -12.51 5.49 -12.01
C GLY A 226 -12.33 6.63 -10.99
N PHE A 227 -13.37 7.44 -10.80
CA PHE A 227 -13.38 8.54 -9.83
C PHE A 227 -13.12 8.06 -8.40
N PHE A 228 -13.88 7.07 -7.92
CA PHE A 228 -13.76 6.60 -6.55
C PHE A 228 -12.50 5.75 -6.32
N SER A 229 -12.10 4.94 -7.29
CA SER A 229 -10.84 4.17 -7.23
C SER A 229 -9.62 5.07 -7.20
N GLY A 230 -9.65 6.21 -7.90
CA GLY A 230 -8.59 7.21 -7.85
C GLY A 230 -8.36 7.75 -6.44
N GLY A 231 -9.43 8.21 -5.78
CA GLY A 231 -9.33 8.69 -4.40
C GLY A 231 -8.92 7.62 -3.40
N TYR A 232 -9.37 6.38 -3.58
CA TYR A 232 -8.97 5.24 -2.76
C TYR A 232 -7.43 5.06 -2.74
N VAL A 233 -6.77 5.06 -3.91
CA VAL A 233 -5.32 4.82 -4.00
C VAL A 233 -4.52 5.89 -3.23
N ASP A 234 -4.95 7.15 -3.29
CA ASP A 234 -4.28 8.26 -2.61
C ASP A 234 -4.47 8.24 -1.09
N LEU A 235 -5.61 7.72 -0.65
CA LEU A 235 -5.95 7.59 0.77
C LEU A 235 -5.15 6.48 1.46
N ILE A 236 -4.62 5.48 0.73
CA ILE A 236 -3.85 4.38 1.30
C ILE A 236 -2.65 4.89 2.10
N SER A 237 -1.76 5.65 1.46
CA SER A 237 -0.54 6.16 2.13
C SER A 237 -0.91 7.06 3.31
N THR A 238 -1.99 7.82 3.16
CA THR A 238 -2.45 8.76 4.18
C THR A 238 -2.95 8.02 5.43
N ILE A 239 -3.77 6.99 5.24
CA ILE A 239 -4.29 6.17 6.34
C ILE A 239 -3.17 5.37 7.01
N ILE A 240 -2.17 4.91 6.25
CA ILE A 240 -1.01 4.22 6.83
C ILE A 240 -0.25 5.15 7.79
N VAL A 241 -0.04 6.42 7.40
CA VAL A 241 0.56 7.41 8.30
C VAL A 241 -0.28 7.56 9.57
N ASP A 242 -1.60 7.62 9.45
CA ASP A 242 -2.51 7.74 10.61
C ASP A 242 -2.51 6.50 11.52
N LEU A 243 -2.26 5.30 10.96
CA LEU A 243 -2.29 4.03 11.70
C LEU A 243 -0.96 3.69 12.37
N VAL A 244 0.16 3.87 11.66
CA VAL A 244 1.49 3.39 12.08
C VAL A 244 2.47 4.55 12.35
N GLY A 245 2.18 5.74 11.86
CA GLY A 245 3.06 6.91 11.95
C GLY A 245 3.97 7.05 10.72
N VAL A 246 4.46 8.27 10.51
CA VAL A 246 5.30 8.62 9.33
C VAL A 246 6.63 7.87 9.31
N ASP A 247 7.20 7.55 10.47
CA ASP A 247 8.51 6.89 10.58
C ASP A 247 8.53 5.48 10.00
N LYS A 248 7.38 4.79 10.03
CA LYS A 248 7.20 3.41 9.55
C LYS A 248 6.35 3.34 8.28
N LEU A 249 6.11 4.49 7.62
CA LEU A 249 5.28 4.57 6.43
C LEU A 249 5.79 3.66 5.30
N SER A 250 7.10 3.71 5.02
CA SER A 250 7.71 2.89 3.97
C SER A 250 7.59 1.41 4.28
N ASP A 251 7.98 0.99 5.49
CA ASP A 251 7.89 -0.41 5.92
C ASP A 251 6.44 -0.94 5.83
N ALA A 252 5.47 -0.13 6.24
CA ALA A 252 4.05 -0.46 6.17
C ALA A 252 3.52 -0.54 4.73
N LEU A 253 3.91 0.41 3.87
CA LEU A 253 3.58 0.39 2.44
C LEU A 253 4.18 -0.83 1.74
N ASP A 254 5.43 -1.18 2.05
CA ASP A 254 6.11 -2.34 1.46
C ASP A 254 5.41 -3.65 1.82
N VAL A 255 5.05 -3.81 3.10
CA VAL A 255 4.23 -4.95 3.57
C VAL A 255 2.89 -4.98 2.83
N LEU A 256 2.18 -3.86 2.75
CA LEU A 256 0.89 -3.78 2.06
C LEU A 256 1.00 -4.18 0.58
N LEU A 257 1.95 -3.58 -0.15
CA LEU A 257 2.16 -3.80 -1.58
C LEU A 257 2.59 -5.25 -1.86
N LEU A 258 3.36 -5.88 -0.97
CA LEU A 258 3.71 -7.29 -1.07
C LEU A 258 2.46 -8.17 -1.10
N PHE A 259 1.55 -8.00 -0.14
CA PHE A 259 0.31 -8.79 -0.09
C PHE A 259 -0.62 -8.47 -1.26
N GLN A 260 -0.73 -7.20 -1.67
CA GLN A 260 -1.48 -6.83 -2.87
C GLN A 260 -0.91 -7.50 -4.13
N GLY A 261 0.42 -7.58 -4.27
CA GLY A 261 1.08 -8.26 -5.37
C GLY A 261 0.73 -9.75 -5.44
N PHE A 262 0.79 -10.46 -4.32
CA PHE A 262 0.34 -11.86 -4.25
C PHE A 262 -1.15 -12.00 -4.61
N ALA A 263 -1.98 -11.08 -4.14
CA ALA A 263 -3.41 -11.06 -4.44
C ALA A 263 -3.67 -10.98 -5.96
N VAL A 264 -2.96 -10.10 -6.67
CA VAL A 264 -3.09 -9.95 -8.13
C VAL A 264 -2.61 -11.20 -8.87
N VAL A 265 -1.45 -11.75 -8.50
CA VAL A 265 -0.90 -12.96 -9.12
C VAL A 265 -1.84 -14.17 -8.98
N ILE A 266 -2.48 -14.30 -7.83
CA ILE A 266 -3.47 -15.36 -7.56
C ILE A 266 -4.83 -15.00 -8.17
N GLY A 267 -5.18 -13.73 -8.24
CA GLY A 267 -6.43 -13.22 -8.79
C GLY A 267 -6.59 -13.55 -10.27
N THR A 268 -5.54 -13.36 -11.07
CA THR A 268 -5.58 -13.63 -12.52
C THR A 268 -6.02 -15.07 -12.86
N PRO A 269 -5.42 -16.15 -12.32
CA PRO A 269 -5.87 -17.52 -12.60
C PRO A 269 -7.24 -17.84 -11.98
N ILE A 270 -7.60 -17.24 -10.84
CA ILE A 270 -8.94 -17.42 -10.27
C ILE A 270 -9.99 -16.85 -11.24
N VAL A 271 -9.79 -15.62 -11.73
CA VAL A 271 -10.71 -14.97 -12.66
C VAL A 271 -10.82 -15.76 -13.96
N GLY A 272 -9.68 -16.25 -14.48
CA GLY A 272 -9.64 -17.09 -15.69
C GLY A 272 -10.43 -18.39 -15.52
N THR A 273 -10.17 -19.15 -14.44
CA THR A 273 -10.89 -20.41 -14.18
C THR A 273 -12.36 -20.19 -13.90
N MET A 274 -12.74 -19.10 -13.22
CA MET A 274 -14.14 -18.72 -13.03
C MET A 274 -14.81 -18.40 -14.37
N ARG A 275 -14.17 -17.62 -15.24
CA ARG A 275 -14.68 -17.34 -16.58
C ARG A 275 -14.90 -18.63 -17.37
N ASP A 276 -13.94 -19.54 -17.34
CA ASP A 276 -14.01 -20.79 -18.08
C ASP A 276 -15.12 -21.71 -17.50
N ALA A 277 -15.26 -21.76 -16.17
CA ALA A 277 -16.34 -22.50 -15.51
C ALA A 277 -17.74 -21.96 -15.84
N PHE A 278 -17.88 -20.64 -15.99
CA PHE A 278 -19.13 -20.00 -16.35
C PHE A 278 -19.36 -19.88 -17.86
N SER A 279 -18.40 -20.29 -18.70
CA SER A 279 -18.46 -20.11 -20.16
C SER A 279 -19.67 -20.78 -20.83
N GLY A 280 -20.29 -21.78 -20.19
CA GLY A 280 -21.55 -22.37 -20.64
C GLY A 280 -22.80 -21.50 -20.40
N SER A 281 -22.67 -20.42 -19.62
CA SER A 281 -23.72 -19.45 -19.35
C SER A 281 -23.45 -18.17 -20.16
N ASN A 282 -24.46 -17.67 -20.89
CA ASN A 282 -24.46 -16.36 -21.60
C ASN A 282 -24.25 -15.14 -20.66
N ARG A 283 -23.81 -15.35 -19.41
CA ARG A 283 -23.66 -14.38 -18.33
C ARG A 283 -22.36 -14.61 -17.54
N SER A 284 -21.30 -15.07 -18.18
CA SER A 284 -19.99 -15.28 -17.53
C SER A 284 -19.48 -14.01 -16.84
N TYR A 285 -19.38 -12.91 -17.59
CA TYR A 285 -18.89 -11.64 -17.06
C TYR A 285 -19.83 -11.01 -16.03
N PHE A 286 -21.14 -11.31 -16.09
CA PHE A 286 -22.08 -10.87 -15.06
C PHE A 286 -21.69 -11.39 -13.67
N TRP A 287 -21.39 -12.69 -13.54
CA TRP A 287 -21.01 -13.28 -12.26
C TRP A 287 -19.64 -12.80 -11.78
N LEU A 288 -18.69 -12.62 -12.69
CA LEU A 288 -17.38 -12.04 -12.36
C LEU A 288 -17.56 -10.64 -11.73
N TYR A 289 -18.27 -9.74 -12.40
CA TYR A 289 -18.45 -8.38 -11.91
C TYR A 289 -19.24 -8.33 -10.60
N LEU A 290 -20.20 -9.22 -10.41
CA LEU A 290 -20.98 -9.30 -9.17
C LEU A 290 -20.13 -9.78 -7.98
N ILE A 291 -19.34 -10.84 -8.16
CA ILE A 291 -18.49 -11.42 -7.10
C ILE A 291 -17.35 -10.47 -6.74
N PHE A 292 -16.64 -9.97 -7.75
CA PHE A 292 -15.49 -9.09 -7.54
C PHE A 292 -15.92 -7.67 -7.11
N GLY A 293 -17.04 -7.16 -7.62
CA GLY A 293 -17.68 -5.94 -7.10
C GLY A 293 -18.12 -6.08 -5.64
N GLY A 294 -18.70 -7.24 -5.29
CA GLY A 294 -19.03 -7.59 -3.92
C GLY A 294 -17.81 -7.66 -2.99
N SER A 295 -16.67 -8.16 -3.48
CA SER A 295 -15.42 -8.19 -2.71
C SER A 295 -14.89 -6.79 -2.37
N ILE A 296 -15.03 -5.83 -3.30
CA ILE A 296 -14.69 -4.42 -3.09
C ILE A 296 -15.63 -3.81 -2.04
N LEU A 297 -16.94 -4.04 -2.18
CA LEU A 297 -17.94 -3.54 -1.24
C LEU A 297 -17.67 -4.08 0.18
N LEU A 298 -17.42 -5.38 0.29
CA LEU A 298 -17.08 -6.04 1.54
C LEU A 298 -15.79 -5.47 2.15
N SER A 299 -14.78 -5.20 1.32
CA SER A 299 -13.52 -4.58 1.78
C SER A 299 -13.77 -3.23 2.46
N GLY A 300 -14.65 -2.39 1.90
CA GLY A 300 -15.08 -1.11 2.46
C GLY A 300 -15.82 -1.26 3.79
N LEU A 301 -16.69 -2.26 3.91
CA LEU A 301 -17.46 -2.52 5.13
C LEU A 301 -16.58 -3.01 6.29
N ILE A 302 -15.62 -3.89 6.01
CA ILE A 302 -14.70 -4.45 7.02
C ILE A 302 -13.95 -3.33 7.77
N LEU A 303 -13.59 -2.25 7.09
CA LEU A 303 -12.82 -1.15 7.66
C LEU A 303 -13.58 -0.32 8.70
N PHE A 304 -14.91 -0.40 8.76
CA PHE A 304 -15.66 0.17 9.90
C PHE A 304 -15.31 -0.50 11.23
N GLY A 305 -14.62 -1.64 11.22
CA GLY A 305 -14.03 -2.26 12.40
C GLY A 305 -12.80 -1.52 12.97
N ILE A 306 -12.06 -0.73 12.17
CA ILE A 306 -10.84 -0.05 12.63
C ILE A 306 -11.11 0.92 13.79
N PRO A 307 -12.12 1.82 13.73
CA PRO A 307 -12.44 2.72 14.85
C PRO A 307 -12.79 1.94 16.13
N VAL A 308 -13.47 0.81 16.00
CA VAL A 308 -13.82 -0.06 17.13
C VAL A 308 -12.58 -0.68 17.75
N LEU A 309 -11.65 -1.17 16.93
CA LEU A 309 -10.37 -1.73 17.39
C LEU A 309 -9.49 -0.67 18.06
N LYS A 310 -9.43 0.52 17.48
CA LYS A 310 -8.69 1.66 18.06
C LYS A 310 -9.25 2.05 19.41
N ARG A 311 -10.58 2.20 19.52
CA ARG A 311 -11.27 2.49 20.80
C ARG A 311 -11.03 1.42 21.85
N ARG A 312 -11.02 0.13 21.47
CA ARG A 312 -10.71 -0.98 22.39
C ARG A 312 -9.28 -0.92 22.91
N LYS A 313 -8.30 -0.62 22.05
CA LYS A 313 -6.90 -0.45 22.46
C LYS A 313 -6.73 0.73 23.41
N GLU A 314 -7.38 1.86 23.13
CA GLU A 314 -7.37 3.04 24.00
C GLU A 314 -7.96 2.72 25.37
N LEU A 315 -9.09 1.99 25.43
CA LEU A 315 -9.69 1.55 26.70
C LEU A 315 -8.79 0.57 27.48
N TYR A 316 -8.10 -0.34 26.79
CA TYR A 316 -7.20 -1.31 27.44
C TYR A 316 -5.86 -0.70 27.89
N GLN A 317 -5.43 0.42 27.28
CA GLN A 317 -4.23 1.17 27.65
C GLN A 317 -4.49 2.27 28.71
N GLN A 318 -5.75 2.63 28.96
CA GLN A 318 -6.13 3.59 30.00
C GLN A 318 -5.90 3.17 31.47
N PRO A 319 -5.74 1.88 31.88
CA PRO A 319 -5.49 1.59 33.29
C PRO A 319 -4.10 2.00 33.80
N THR A 320 -3.17 2.43 32.93
CA THR A 320 -1.77 2.72 33.35
C THR A 320 -1.40 4.21 33.32
N LYS A 321 -2.04 5.05 32.50
CA LYS A 321 -1.71 6.49 32.44
C LYS A 321 -2.32 7.32 33.57
N HIS A 322 -3.36 6.84 34.23
CA HIS A 322 -4.03 7.59 35.30
C HIS A 322 -3.30 7.53 36.67
N GLN A 323 -2.19 6.80 36.81
CA GLN A 323 -1.57 6.61 38.13
C GLN A 323 -0.16 7.14 38.36
N LEU A 324 0.64 7.56 37.35
CA LEU A 324 2.02 7.97 37.64
C LEU A 324 2.52 9.10 36.73
N GLN A 325 2.26 10.36 37.11
CA GLN A 325 3.12 11.47 36.69
C GLN A 325 4.30 11.56 37.68
N MET A 326 5.51 11.20 37.25
CA MET A 326 6.74 11.55 37.95
C MET A 326 7.11 12.99 37.60
N GLY A 327 7.05 13.88 38.59
CA GLY A 327 7.60 15.23 38.51
C GLY A 327 8.96 15.27 39.20
N VAL A 328 9.92 16.02 38.63
CA VAL A 328 11.20 16.32 39.27
C VAL A 328 11.19 17.79 39.65
N LEU A 329 11.21 18.09 40.94
CA LEU A 329 11.42 19.45 41.46
C LEU A 329 12.85 19.53 41.99
N SER A 330 13.63 20.47 41.45
CA SER A 330 14.96 20.80 41.95
C SER A 330 14.86 22.12 42.71
N PHE A 331 15.18 22.09 44.01
CA PHE A 331 15.32 23.27 44.84
C PHE A 331 16.56 23.10 45.72
N SER A 332 17.50 24.05 45.63
CA SER A 332 18.69 24.16 46.49
C SER A 332 19.43 22.83 46.75
N ASN A 333 20.18 22.34 45.75
CA ASN A 333 21.07 21.17 45.83
C ASN A 333 20.44 19.83 46.28
N LYS A 334 19.10 19.71 46.33
CA LYS A 334 18.39 18.43 46.53
C LYS A 334 17.39 18.18 45.41
N THR A 335 17.36 16.94 44.92
CA THR A 335 16.43 16.48 43.88
C THR A 335 15.34 15.65 44.53
N TYR A 336 14.08 16.06 44.38
CA TYR A 336 12.94 15.33 44.93
C TYR A 336 12.17 14.64 43.79
N LEU A 337 12.02 13.33 43.88
CA LEU A 337 11.10 12.54 43.07
C LEU A 337 9.81 12.37 43.85
N TYR A 338 8.68 12.83 43.29
CA TYR A 338 7.38 12.60 43.90
C TYR A 338 6.40 12.00 42.89
N LEU A 339 5.55 11.12 43.41
CA LEU A 339 4.45 10.49 42.68
C LEU A 339 3.18 11.29 42.92
N LYS A 340 2.69 11.96 41.88
CA LYS A 340 1.42 12.70 41.95
C LYS A 340 0.27 11.76 41.61
N ASN A 341 -0.56 11.44 42.61
CA ASN A 341 -1.83 10.75 42.41
C ASN A 341 -2.95 11.78 42.15
N ASN A 342 -3.88 11.50 41.23
CA ASN A 342 -4.91 12.48 40.79
C ASN A 342 -6.09 12.63 41.77
N ASN A 343 -6.10 11.88 42.86
CA ASN A 343 -6.93 12.20 44.02
C ASN A 343 -6.10 13.14 44.90
N ASN A 344 -6.62 14.31 45.25
CA ASN A 344 -5.99 15.39 46.04
C ASN A 344 -5.44 15.01 47.43
N ASN A 345 -5.18 13.73 47.72
CA ASN A 345 -4.49 13.28 48.90
C ASN A 345 -2.99 13.11 48.60
N PHE A 346 -2.19 14.02 49.16
CA PHE A 346 -0.75 13.83 49.29
C PHE A 346 -0.49 12.66 50.23
N ASN A 347 -0.25 11.47 49.68
CA ASN A 347 0.41 10.41 50.44
C ASN A 347 1.92 10.51 50.17
N SER A 348 2.63 11.12 51.10
CA SER A 348 4.09 11.13 51.16
C SER A 348 4.59 9.72 51.48
N THR A 349 5.29 9.07 50.55
CA THR A 349 6.05 7.86 50.86
C THR A 349 7.44 7.87 50.24
N THR A 350 8.40 7.60 51.13
CA THR A 350 9.78 7.13 50.94
C THR A 350 10.85 8.10 50.41
N CYS A 351 11.67 8.59 51.35
CA CYS A 351 13.04 9.07 51.12
C CYS A 351 13.95 7.88 50.76
N LEU A 352 14.73 8.03 49.69
CA LEU A 352 16.00 7.32 49.52
C LEU A 352 17.11 8.34 49.76
N GLU A 353 17.81 8.24 50.88
CA GLU A 353 19.09 8.91 51.09
C GLU A 353 20.18 8.13 50.33
N GLN A 354 20.93 8.84 49.48
CA GLN A 354 22.29 8.47 49.09
C GLN A 354 23.20 9.67 49.32
#